data_AF-A0A370WTA4-F1
#
_entry.id   AF-A0A370WTA4-F1
#
_cell.length_a   1.000
_cell.length_b   1.000
_cell.length_c   1.000
_cell.angle_alpha   90.00
_cell.angle_beta   90.00
_cell.angle_gamma   90.00
#
_symmetry.space_group_name_H-M   'P 1'
#
loop_
_entity.id
_entity.type
_entity.pdbx_description
1 polymer ?
#
loop_
_entity_poly.entity_id
_entity_poly.type
_entity_poly.pdbx_seq_one_letter_code
_entity_poly.pdbx_strand_id
1 'polypeptide(L)'
;MPRFTQRQYEWRVLAAMAIYAGFLLYVWPLVGTTGSYPLKLLLALAPALPVIYVLAQMARRIRASDELEQRTHLIALGVAVGVVGALSLVGGFLCIAHVLKLDGSILIWVFPVIMFSYGATRWWLLRRYGGVMCDEEAKVWLWLRFVLIGAIVLAMAMMHPKDLDDYRLGFIYGTGAGMMGMGLVVALVQWRRRKFRSQ
;
A
#
# COMPACT_ATOMS: atom_id res chain seq x y z
N MET A 1 14.24 15.31 -21.09
CA MET A 1 14.30 14.22 -20.09
C MET A 1 13.35 13.11 -20.54
N PRO A 2 13.77 11.83 -20.59
CA PRO A 2 12.89 10.76 -21.01
C PRO A 2 11.73 10.65 -20.01
N ARG A 3 10.49 10.76 -20.50
CA ARG A 3 9.29 10.50 -19.68
C ARG A 3 9.42 9.10 -19.10
N PHE A 4 9.29 8.95 -17.78
CA PHE A 4 9.20 7.63 -17.17
C PHE A 4 8.03 6.89 -17.82
N THR A 5 8.33 5.79 -18.52
CA THR A 5 7.27 4.93 -19.06
C THR A 5 6.44 4.43 -17.88
N GLN A 6 5.13 4.65 -17.92
CA GLN A 6 4.21 4.27 -16.84
C GLN A 6 4.43 2.82 -16.39
N ARG A 7 4.57 1.91 -17.36
CA ARG A 7 4.94 0.51 -17.17
C ARG A 7 6.21 0.30 -16.31
N GLN A 8 7.27 1.07 -16.52
CA GLN A 8 8.52 0.92 -15.74
C GLN A 8 8.33 1.35 -14.29
N TYR A 9 7.60 2.44 -14.05
CA TYR A 9 7.27 2.90 -12.71
C TYR A 9 6.47 1.84 -11.96
N GLU A 10 5.42 1.32 -12.60
CA GLU A 10 4.55 0.32 -12.01
C GLU A 10 5.32 -0.97 -11.69
N TRP A 11 6.18 -1.46 -12.59
CA TRP A 11 7.01 -2.65 -12.34
C TRP A 11 7.97 -2.46 -11.17
N ARG A 12 8.60 -1.28 -11.05
CA ARG A 12 9.48 -0.96 -9.92
C ARG A 12 8.72 -0.91 -8.60
N VAL A 13 7.52 -0.33 -8.60
CA VAL A 13 6.66 -0.27 -7.41
C VAL A 13 6.19 -1.67 -7.02
N LEU A 14 5.79 -2.50 -8.00
CA LEU A 14 5.37 -3.88 -7.75
C LEU A 14 6.52 -4.73 -7.22
N ALA A 15 7.71 -4.64 -7.81
CA ALA A 15 8.89 -5.33 -7.31
C ALA A 15 9.21 -4.93 -5.86
N ALA A 16 9.15 -3.63 -5.55
CA ALA A 16 9.36 -3.15 -4.18
C ALA A 16 8.29 -3.67 -3.21
N MET A 17 7.02 -3.72 -3.62
CA MET A 17 5.94 -4.26 -2.78
C MET A 17 6.04 -5.79 -2.60
N ALA A 18 6.53 -6.52 -3.61
CA ALA A 18 6.82 -7.95 -3.48
C ALA A 18 7.98 -8.18 -2.50
N ILE A 19 9.02 -7.36 -2.55
CA ILE A 19 10.13 -7.39 -1.59
C ILE A 19 9.63 -7.05 -0.17
N TYR A 20 8.79 -6.03 -0.03
CA TYR A 20 8.15 -5.67 1.24
C TYR A 20 7.38 -6.84 1.85
N ALA A 21 6.55 -7.49 1.05
CA ALA A 21 5.82 -8.68 1.47
C ALA A 21 6.77 -9.82 1.86
N GLY A 22 7.83 -10.04 1.09
CA GLY A 22 8.90 -10.99 1.44
C GLY A 22 9.53 -10.67 2.80
N PHE A 23 9.84 -9.41 3.09
CA PHE A 23 10.35 -9.01 4.41
C PHE A 23 9.35 -9.31 5.53
N LEU A 24 8.07 -8.99 5.34
CA LEU A 24 7.06 -9.29 6.36
C LEU A 24 6.87 -10.80 6.58
N LEU A 25 6.97 -11.60 5.53
CA LEU A 25 6.76 -13.05 5.63
C LEU A 25 7.96 -13.79 6.22
N TYR A 26 9.17 -13.46 5.76
CA TYR A 26 10.37 -14.22 6.10
C TYR A 26 11.20 -13.55 7.18
N VAL A 27 11.31 -12.22 7.17
CA VAL A 27 12.23 -11.50 8.06
C VAL A 27 11.57 -11.12 9.38
N TRP A 28 10.27 -10.80 9.37
CA TRP A 28 9.56 -10.41 10.59
C TRP A 28 9.52 -11.49 11.68
N PRO A 29 9.25 -12.78 11.40
CA PRO A 29 9.29 -13.82 12.42
C PRO A 29 10.68 -13.97 13.06
N LEU A 30 11.74 -13.73 12.28
CA LEU A 30 13.14 -13.81 12.73
C LEU A 30 13.50 -12.70 13.73
N VAL A 31 12.78 -11.58 13.74
CA VAL A 31 12.97 -10.49 14.73
C VAL A 31 12.70 -11.00 16.15
N GLY A 32 11.76 -11.92 16.32
CA GLY A 32 11.37 -12.47 17.62
C GLY A 32 12.35 -13.49 18.19
N THR A 33 13.07 -14.21 17.32
CA THR A 33 13.98 -15.30 17.71
C THR A 33 15.44 -14.87 17.86
N THR A 34 15.77 -13.66 17.40
CA THR A 34 17.15 -13.16 17.42
C THR A 34 17.52 -12.56 18.77
N GLY A 35 18.54 -13.13 19.43
CA GLY A 35 19.06 -12.64 20.72
C GLY A 35 19.98 -11.42 20.63
N SER A 36 20.60 -11.14 19.47
CA SER A 36 21.50 -10.01 19.31
C SER A 36 20.76 -8.72 18.95
N TYR A 37 20.91 -7.70 19.80
CA TYR A 37 20.30 -6.38 19.62
C TYR A 37 20.58 -5.72 18.26
N PRO A 38 21.84 -5.66 17.74
CA PRO A 38 22.09 -4.99 16.45
C PRO A 38 21.43 -5.69 15.27
N LEU A 39 21.36 -7.02 15.28
CA LEU A 39 20.70 -7.79 14.23
C LEU A 39 19.18 -7.60 14.29
N LYS A 40 18.60 -7.57 15.50
CA LYS A 40 17.19 -7.28 15.72
C LYS A 40 16.79 -5.91 15.16
N LEU A 41 17.62 -4.89 15.37
CA LEU A 41 17.41 -3.54 14.83
C LEU A 41 17.40 -3.54 13.29
N LEU A 42 18.39 -4.19 12.67
CA LEU A 42 18.47 -4.28 11.21
C LEU A 42 17.27 -5.01 10.61
N LEU A 43 16.86 -6.13 11.20
CA LEU A 43 15.69 -6.91 10.75
C LEU A 43 14.39 -6.12 10.93
N ALA A 44 14.24 -5.37 12.02
CA ALA A 44 13.06 -4.54 12.28
C ALA A 44 12.93 -3.36 11.29
N LEU A 45 14.05 -2.79 10.84
CA LEU A 45 14.07 -1.67 9.88
C LEU A 45 14.00 -2.12 8.41
N ALA A 46 14.37 -3.36 8.11
CA ALA A 46 14.37 -3.92 6.76
C ALA A 46 13.06 -3.67 5.95
N PRO A 47 11.84 -3.89 6.50
CA PRO A 47 10.61 -3.64 5.77
C PRO A 47 10.34 -2.15 5.47
N ALA A 48 11.02 -1.22 6.13
CA ALA A 48 10.88 0.21 5.81
C ALA A 48 11.57 0.58 4.49
N LEU A 49 12.64 -0.13 4.10
CA LEU A 49 13.43 0.20 2.90
C LEU A 49 12.62 0.15 1.59
N PRO A 50 11.82 -0.90 1.31
CA PRO A 50 11.01 -0.92 0.10
C PRO A 50 9.93 0.18 0.09
N VAL A 51 9.37 0.53 1.25
CA VAL A 51 8.37 1.59 1.37
C VAL A 51 9.00 2.96 1.04
N ILE A 52 10.19 3.24 1.60
CA ILE A 52 10.96 4.46 1.29
C ILE A 52 11.30 4.51 -0.21
N TYR A 53 11.66 3.38 -0.81
CA TYR A 53 11.92 3.31 -2.25
C TYR A 53 10.67 3.66 -3.08
N VAL A 54 9.49 3.16 -2.71
CA VAL A 54 8.23 3.50 -3.38
C VAL A 54 7.91 4.99 -3.24
N LEU A 55 8.12 5.57 -2.05
CA LEU A 55 7.98 7.02 -1.85
C LEU A 55 8.94 7.81 -2.73
N ALA A 56 10.19 7.37 -2.88
CA ALA A 56 11.15 7.99 -3.79
C ALA A 56 10.72 7.88 -5.26
N GLN A 57 10.14 6.75 -5.68
CA GLN A 57 9.56 6.62 -7.03
C GLN A 57 8.37 7.56 -7.23
N MET A 58 7.48 7.66 -6.24
CA MET A 58 6.34 8.59 -6.28
C MET A 58 6.81 10.05 -6.38
N ALA A 59 7.80 10.44 -5.58
CA ALA A 59 8.38 11.79 -5.64
C ALA A 59 9.02 12.10 -7.00
N ARG A 60 9.77 11.14 -7.57
CA ARG A 60 10.32 11.27 -8.93
C ARG A 60 9.22 11.44 -9.98
N ARG A 61 8.13 10.68 -9.87
CA ARG A 61 6.98 10.78 -10.78
C ARG A 61 6.33 12.15 -10.69
N ILE A 62 6.05 12.64 -9.48
CA ILE A 62 5.46 13.96 -9.25
C ILE A 62 6.35 15.05 -9.84
N ARG A 63 7.67 15.01 -9.62
CA ARG A 63 8.61 15.98 -10.19
C ARG A 63 8.65 15.99 -11.73
N ALA A 64 8.34 14.86 -12.36
CA ALA A 64 8.30 14.74 -13.82
C ALA A 64 6.91 15.07 -14.41
N SER A 65 5.90 15.29 -13.56
CA SER A 65 4.55 15.70 -13.95
C SER A 65 4.48 17.18 -14.30
N ASP A 66 3.42 17.54 -15.02
CA ASP A 66 3.06 18.92 -15.34
C ASP A 66 2.70 19.74 -14.09
N GLU A 67 2.71 21.07 -14.20
CA GLU A 67 2.51 22.01 -13.09
C GLU A 67 1.14 21.82 -12.40
N LEU A 68 0.08 21.60 -13.19
CA LEU A 68 -1.26 21.35 -12.65
C LEU A 68 -1.32 20.05 -11.84
N GLU A 69 -0.68 18.99 -12.33
CA GLU A 69 -0.59 17.72 -11.62
C GLU A 69 0.24 17.87 -10.33
N GLN A 70 1.39 18.55 -10.39
CA GLN A 70 2.23 18.83 -9.22
C GLN A 70 1.48 19.61 -8.16
N ARG A 71 0.75 20.67 -8.54
CA ARG A 71 -0.08 21.46 -7.61
C ARG A 71 -1.14 20.59 -6.95
N THR A 72 -1.77 19.71 -7.71
CA THR A 72 -2.78 18.77 -7.18
C THR A 72 -2.16 17.81 -6.16
N HIS A 73 -0.99 17.26 -6.46
CA HIS A 73 -0.23 16.41 -5.52
C HIS A 73 0.20 17.15 -4.26
N LEU A 74 0.64 18.41 -4.39
CA LEU A 74 1.06 19.24 -3.27
C LEU A 74 -0.10 19.56 -2.33
N ILE A 75 -1.26 19.96 -2.87
CA ILE A 75 -2.46 20.21 -2.05
C ILE A 75 -2.90 18.92 -1.34
N ALA A 76 -2.94 17.79 -2.07
CA ALA A 76 -3.34 16.52 -1.50
C ALA A 76 -2.39 16.04 -0.37
N LEU A 77 -1.07 16.21 -0.55
CA LEU A 77 -0.07 15.90 0.48
C LEU A 77 -0.17 16.86 1.66
N GLY A 78 -0.37 18.16 1.41
CA GLY A 78 -0.55 19.17 2.45
C GLY A 78 -1.75 18.87 3.34
N VAL A 79 -2.91 18.53 2.74
CA VAL A 79 -4.09 18.10 3.50
C VAL A 79 -3.82 16.82 4.26
N ALA A 80 -3.18 15.82 3.65
CA ALA A 80 -2.88 14.56 4.33
C ALA A 80 -1.98 14.74 5.56
N VAL A 81 -0.91 15.53 5.43
CA VAL A 81 -0.01 15.87 6.55
C VAL A 81 -0.75 16.69 7.61
N GLY A 82 -1.57 17.65 7.20
CA GLY A 82 -2.38 18.45 8.13
C GLY A 82 -3.35 17.60 8.95
N VAL A 83 -4.09 16.69 8.31
CA VAL A 83 -5.02 15.77 8.97
C VAL A 83 -4.28 14.86 9.95
N VAL A 84 -3.21 14.20 9.52
CA VAL A 84 -2.46 13.27 10.38
C VAL A 84 -1.74 14.00 11.51
N GLY A 85 -1.23 15.20 11.26
CA GLY A 85 -0.62 16.06 12.29
C GLY A 85 -1.65 16.48 13.35
N ALA A 86 -2.83 16.94 12.93
CA ALA A 86 -3.91 17.30 13.84
C ALA A 86 -4.38 16.09 14.67
N LEU A 87 -4.59 14.93 14.03
CA LEU A 87 -4.96 13.70 14.74
C LEU A 87 -3.88 13.25 15.73
N SER A 88 -2.61 13.38 15.36
CA SER A 88 -1.47 13.07 16.26
C SER A 88 -1.45 14.01 17.47
N LEU A 89 -1.70 15.31 17.26
CA LEU A 89 -1.76 16.29 18.33
C LEU A 89 -2.91 16.01 19.30
N VAL A 90 -4.10 15.75 18.77
CA VAL A 90 -5.29 15.37 19.55
C VAL A 90 -5.02 14.08 20.33
N GLY A 91 -4.49 13.06 19.66
CA GLY A 91 -4.09 11.81 20.31
C GLY A 91 -3.06 12.01 21.41
N GLY A 92 -2.08 12.89 21.19
CA GLY A 92 -1.07 13.27 22.19
C GLY A 92 -1.69 13.89 23.45
N PHE A 93 -2.60 14.86 23.29
CA PHE A 93 -3.31 15.45 24.43
C PHE A 93 -4.16 14.41 25.19
N LEU A 94 -4.85 13.53 24.47
CA LEU A 94 -5.64 12.46 25.08
C LEU A 94 -4.77 11.45 25.85
N CYS A 95 -3.57 11.16 25.37
CA CYS A 95 -2.60 10.31 26.08
C CYS A 95 -2.06 11.00 27.35
N ILE A 96 -1.72 12.30 27.27
CA ILE A 96 -1.23 13.08 28.42
C ILE A 96 -2.32 13.19 29.49
N ALA A 97 -3.58 13.38 29.10
CA ALA A 97 -4.72 13.40 30.00
C ALA A 97 -5.11 11.99 30.53
N HIS A 98 -4.35 10.95 30.19
CA HIS A 98 -4.61 9.55 30.52
C HIS A 98 -5.99 9.02 30.08
N VAL A 99 -6.64 9.69 29.11
CA VAL A 99 -7.92 9.27 28.52
C VAL A 99 -7.72 8.08 27.58
N LEU A 100 -6.58 8.06 26.87
CA LEU A 100 -6.21 6.98 25.95
C LEU A 100 -4.83 6.42 26.29
N LYS A 101 -4.71 5.09 26.25
CA LYS A 101 -3.42 4.39 26.32
C LYS A 101 -3.09 3.85 24.93
N LEU A 102 -2.20 4.53 24.22
CA LEU A 102 -1.75 4.13 22.89
C LEU A 102 -0.41 3.38 22.99
N ASP A 103 -0.34 2.23 22.33
CA ASP A 103 0.90 1.46 22.14
C ASP A 103 1.62 1.91 20.85
N GLY A 104 2.90 1.58 20.71
CA GLY A 104 3.72 1.88 19.54
C GLY A 104 3.17 1.31 18.22
N SER A 105 2.24 0.36 18.28
CA SER A 105 1.48 -0.11 17.12
C SER A 105 0.71 1.00 16.39
N ILE A 106 0.38 2.12 17.06
CA ILE A 106 -0.27 3.26 16.41
C ILE A 106 0.59 3.90 15.31
N LEU A 107 1.92 3.79 15.39
CA LEU A 107 2.82 4.35 14.37
C LEU A 107 2.66 3.65 13.02
N ILE A 108 2.23 2.38 13.02
CA ILE A 108 1.96 1.62 11.79
C ILE A 108 0.78 2.25 11.01
N TRP A 109 -0.16 2.89 11.71
CA TRP A 109 -1.35 3.51 11.12
C TRP A 109 -1.10 4.89 10.51
N VAL A 110 0.01 5.55 10.86
CA VAL A 110 0.37 6.86 10.32
C VAL A 110 0.41 6.83 8.79
N PHE A 111 1.08 5.83 8.22
CA PHE A 111 1.21 5.70 6.77
C PHE A 111 -0.13 5.44 6.06
N PRO A 112 -0.97 4.46 6.48
CA PRO A 112 -2.32 4.28 5.96
C PRO A 112 -3.19 5.53 6.00
N VAL A 113 -3.20 6.27 7.12
CA VAL A 113 -4.03 7.47 7.26
C VAL A 113 -3.55 8.59 6.33
N ILE A 114 -2.23 8.78 6.18
CA ILE A 114 -1.67 9.71 5.19
C ILE A 114 -2.11 9.30 3.77
N MET A 115 -1.93 8.04 3.39
CA MET A 115 -2.27 7.56 2.05
C MET A 115 -3.77 7.69 1.76
N PHE A 116 -4.62 7.38 2.74
CA PHE A 116 -6.07 7.54 2.62
C PHE A 116 -6.47 9.00 2.43
N SER A 117 -5.97 9.89 3.30
CA SER A 117 -6.27 11.32 3.25
C SER A 117 -5.77 11.96 1.95
N TYR A 118 -4.57 11.57 1.51
CA TYR A 118 -3.99 11.98 0.24
C TYR A 118 -4.84 11.51 -0.95
N GLY A 119 -5.23 10.23 -0.98
CA GLY A 119 -6.04 9.64 -2.04
C GLY A 119 -7.42 10.28 -2.14
N ALA A 120 -8.09 10.47 -1.00
CA ALA A 120 -9.39 11.12 -0.91
C ALA A 120 -9.34 12.58 -1.40
N THR A 121 -8.34 13.33 -0.95
CA THR A 121 -8.17 14.74 -1.35
C THR A 121 -7.87 14.85 -2.85
N ARG A 122 -6.97 14.00 -3.37
CA ARG A 122 -6.63 13.97 -4.80
C ARG A 122 -7.84 13.63 -5.66
N TRP A 123 -8.64 12.64 -5.25
CA TRP A 123 -9.87 12.26 -5.95
C TRP A 123 -10.89 13.40 -5.99
N TRP A 124 -11.05 14.12 -4.87
CA TRP A 124 -11.92 15.28 -4.80
C TRP A 124 -11.44 16.43 -5.71
N LEU A 125 -10.14 16.73 -5.71
CA LEU A 125 -9.54 17.76 -6.57
C LEU A 125 -9.71 17.41 -8.06
N LEU A 126 -9.47 16.16 -8.44
CA LEU A 126 -9.64 15.69 -9.83
C LEU A 126 -11.08 15.88 -10.33
N ARG A 127 -12.08 15.56 -9.49
CA ARG A 127 -13.49 15.79 -9.81
C ARG A 127 -13.80 17.27 -9.98
N ARG A 128 -13.20 18.14 -9.15
CA ARG A 128 -13.43 19.59 -9.19
C ARG A 128 -12.80 20.26 -10.41
N TYR A 129 -11.62 19.81 -10.83
CA TYR A 129 -10.90 20.38 -11.97
C TYR A 129 -11.23 19.70 -13.32
N GLY A 130 -12.22 18.81 -13.36
CA GLY A 130 -12.63 18.11 -14.59
C GLY A 130 -11.57 17.14 -15.13
N GLY A 131 -10.56 16.80 -14.31
CA GLY A 131 -9.53 15.86 -14.68
C GLY A 131 -10.10 14.44 -14.76
N VAL A 132 -10.08 13.83 -15.94
CA VAL A 132 -10.32 12.39 -16.07
C VAL A 132 -9.15 11.70 -15.37
N MET A 133 -9.44 10.83 -14.40
CA MET A 133 -8.49 9.77 -14.02
C MET A 133 -8.24 8.94 -15.28
N CYS A 134 -7.24 9.31 -16.08
CA CYS A 134 -6.72 8.47 -17.16
C CYS A 134 -6.03 7.26 -16.51
N ASP A 135 -6.86 6.35 -15.98
CA ASP A 135 -6.49 5.18 -15.20
C ASP A 135 -6.98 3.90 -15.92
N GLU A 136 -6.94 3.91 -17.26
CA GLU A 136 -7.14 2.67 -18.02
C GLU A 136 -5.98 1.69 -17.80
N GLU A 137 -4.75 2.19 -17.61
CA GLU A 137 -3.59 1.36 -17.26
C GLU A 137 -3.61 0.91 -15.79
N ALA A 138 -4.06 1.76 -14.85
CA ALA A 138 -4.20 1.37 -13.44
C ALA A 138 -5.24 0.26 -13.21
N LYS A 139 -6.26 0.14 -14.07
CA LYS A 139 -7.26 -0.93 -14.02
C LYS A 139 -6.69 -2.32 -14.31
N VAL A 140 -5.79 -2.46 -15.29
CA VAL A 140 -5.09 -3.73 -15.61
C VAL A 140 -4.05 -4.08 -14.55
N TRP A 141 -3.60 -3.11 -13.76
CA TRP A 141 -2.68 -3.38 -12.65
C TRP A 141 -3.39 -3.67 -11.33
N LEU A 142 -4.64 -3.18 -11.17
CA LEU A 142 -5.45 -3.41 -9.98
C LEU A 142 -5.80 -4.90 -9.78
N TRP A 143 -6.16 -5.63 -10.84
CA TRP A 143 -6.39 -7.08 -10.71
C TRP A 143 -5.10 -7.82 -10.36
N LEU A 144 -3.96 -7.43 -10.95
CA LEU A 144 -2.66 -8.04 -10.71
C LEU A 144 -2.18 -7.80 -9.27
N ARG A 145 -2.50 -6.64 -8.69
CA ARG A 145 -2.32 -6.34 -7.26
C ARG A 145 -3.15 -7.26 -6.36
N PHE A 146 -4.44 -7.45 -6.65
CA PHE A 146 -5.28 -8.36 -5.87
C PHE A 146 -4.81 -9.81 -5.96
N VAL A 147 -4.39 -10.25 -7.16
CA VAL A 147 -3.83 -11.60 -7.37
C VAL A 147 -2.50 -11.77 -6.64
N LEU A 148 -1.60 -10.78 -6.65
CA LEU A 148 -0.34 -10.87 -5.93
C LEU A 148 -0.53 -10.83 -4.41
N ILE A 149 -1.39 -9.96 -3.90
CA ILE A 149 -1.72 -9.93 -2.46
C ILE A 149 -2.35 -11.26 -2.05
N GLY A 150 -3.28 -11.80 -2.84
CA GLY A 150 -3.87 -13.13 -2.62
C GLY A 150 -2.82 -14.24 -2.67
N ALA A 151 -1.86 -14.19 -3.59
CA ALA A 151 -0.78 -15.16 -3.70
C ALA A 151 0.18 -15.10 -2.52
N ILE A 152 0.51 -13.90 -2.03
CA ILE A 152 1.33 -13.67 -0.84
C ILE A 152 0.62 -14.23 0.40
N VAL A 153 -0.69 -14.01 0.53
CA VAL A 153 -1.51 -14.53 1.65
C VAL A 153 -1.63 -16.06 1.60
N LEU A 154 -1.79 -16.65 0.41
CA LEU A 154 -1.82 -18.11 0.26
C LEU A 154 -0.44 -18.76 0.49
N ALA A 155 0.64 -18.10 0.06
CA ALA A 155 2.00 -18.52 0.37
C ALA A 155 2.27 -18.47 1.88
N MET A 156 1.78 -17.43 2.57
CA MET A 156 1.84 -17.31 4.04
C MET A 156 1.19 -18.52 4.74
N ALA A 157 0.02 -18.95 4.27
CA ALA A 157 -0.69 -20.09 4.84
C ALA A 157 0.04 -21.43 4.60
N MET A 158 0.66 -21.60 3.43
CA MET A 158 1.39 -22.83 3.08
C MET A 158 2.73 -23.00 3.81
N MET A 159 3.38 -21.89 4.23
CA MET A 159 4.73 -21.94 4.80
C MET A 159 4.78 -22.09 6.33
N HIS A 160 3.69 -21.77 7.04
CA HIS A 160 3.58 -21.96 8.49
C HIS A 160 2.42 -22.90 8.90
N PRO A 161 2.34 -24.15 8.41
CA PRO A 161 1.22 -25.03 8.75
C PRO A 161 1.22 -25.52 10.21
N LYS A 162 2.32 -25.35 10.97
CA LYS A 162 2.52 -26.02 12.27
C LYS A 162 2.14 -25.20 13.50
N ASP A 163 1.96 -23.88 13.37
CA ASP A 163 1.69 -22.96 14.49
C ASP A 163 0.31 -22.27 14.42
N LEU A 164 -0.54 -22.65 13.48
CA LEU A 164 -1.84 -22.00 13.27
C LEU A 164 -2.99 -22.97 13.54
N ASP A 165 -3.88 -22.61 14.47
CA ASP A 165 -5.17 -23.27 14.69
C ASP A 165 -5.99 -23.35 13.38
N ASP A 166 -6.77 -24.42 13.21
CA ASP A 166 -7.60 -24.68 12.02
C ASP A 166 -8.46 -23.48 11.59
N TYR A 167 -8.95 -22.67 12.55
CA TYR A 167 -9.70 -21.44 12.28
C TYR A 167 -8.85 -20.33 11.64
N ARG A 168 -7.60 -20.15 12.09
CA ARG A 168 -6.69 -19.14 11.53
C ARG A 168 -6.19 -19.55 10.14
N LEU A 169 -5.93 -20.85 9.94
CA LEU A 169 -5.64 -21.39 8.62
C LEU A 169 -6.81 -21.14 7.67
N GLY A 170 -8.04 -21.49 8.07
CA GLY A 170 -9.24 -21.25 7.28
C GLY A 170 -9.45 -19.79 6.92
N PHE A 171 -9.21 -18.86 7.86
CA PHE A 171 -9.32 -17.42 7.61
C PHE A 171 -8.29 -16.91 6.59
N ILE A 172 -7.03 -17.34 6.68
CA ILE A 172 -5.95 -16.90 5.79
C ILE A 172 -6.14 -17.50 4.39
N TYR A 173 -6.47 -18.80 4.29
CA TYR A 173 -6.78 -19.42 3.00
C TYR A 173 -8.02 -18.79 2.35
N GLY A 174 -9.06 -18.50 3.14
CA GLY A 174 -10.28 -17.84 2.67
C GLY A 174 -10.07 -16.42 2.17
N THR A 175 -9.29 -15.61 2.90
CA THR A 175 -8.95 -14.25 2.46
C THR A 175 -8.04 -14.24 1.24
N GLY A 176 -7.04 -15.13 1.18
CA GLY A 176 -6.16 -15.28 0.01
C GLY A 176 -6.93 -15.70 -1.25
N ALA A 177 -7.79 -16.72 -1.15
CA ALA A 177 -8.64 -17.18 -2.25
C ALA A 177 -9.68 -16.12 -2.67
N GLY A 178 -10.28 -15.41 -1.70
CA GLY A 178 -11.23 -14.33 -1.97
C GLY A 178 -10.61 -13.16 -2.72
N MET A 179 -9.38 -12.77 -2.37
CA MET A 179 -8.64 -11.72 -3.08
C MET A 179 -8.24 -12.15 -4.51
N MET A 180 -7.82 -13.40 -4.71
CA MET A 180 -7.59 -13.95 -6.06
C MET A 180 -8.86 -13.99 -6.90
N GLY A 181 -9.98 -14.43 -6.31
CA GLY A 181 -11.28 -14.47 -6.97
C GLY A 181 -11.78 -13.08 -7.36
N MET A 182 -11.64 -12.10 -6.48
CA MET A 182 -11.98 -10.70 -6.78
C MET A 182 -11.09 -10.13 -7.89
N GLY A 183 -9.80 -10.47 -7.90
CA GLY A 183 -8.90 -10.15 -9.01
C GLY A 183 -9.38 -10.72 -10.35
N LEU A 184 -9.75 -12.01 -10.39
CA LEU A 184 -10.28 -12.67 -11.59
C LEU A 184 -11.61 -12.07 -12.07
N VAL A 185 -12.53 -11.74 -11.16
CA VAL A 185 -13.80 -11.09 -11.49
C VAL A 185 -13.56 -9.70 -12.09
N VAL A 186 -12.68 -8.92 -11.49
CA VAL A 186 -12.29 -7.60 -12.00
C VAL A 186 -11.66 -7.73 -13.39
N ALA A 187 -10.82 -8.73 -13.63
CA ALA A 187 -10.23 -9.00 -14.94
C ALA A 187 -11.27 -9.41 -15.99
N LEU A 188 -12.23 -10.26 -15.64
CA LEU A 188 -13.33 -10.70 -16.50
C LEU A 188 -14.25 -9.55 -16.88
N VAL A 189 -14.63 -8.70 -15.91
CA VAL A 189 -15.46 -7.51 -16.16
C VAL A 189 -14.73 -6.53 -17.08
N GLN A 190 -13.42 -6.36 -16.90
CA GLN A 190 -12.60 -5.51 -17.77
C GLN A 190 -12.47 -6.09 -19.19
N TRP A 191 -12.25 -7.39 -19.31
CA TRP A 191 -12.16 -8.06 -20.61
C TRP A 191 -13.46 -7.95 -21.41
N ARG A 192 -14.62 -8.15 -20.75
CA ARG A 192 -15.93 -7.93 -21.37
C ARG A 192 -16.11 -6.48 -21.85
N ARG A 193 -15.76 -5.49 -21.02
CA ARG A 193 -15.88 -4.07 -21.40
C ARG A 193 -14.97 -3.66 -22.56
N ARG A 194 -13.78 -4.26 -22.69
CA ARG A 194 -12.90 -4.03 -23.84
C ARG A 194 -13.49 -4.58 -25.13
N LYS A 195 -14.08 -5.78 -25.09
CA LYS A 195 -14.69 -6.42 -26.25
C LYS A 195 -15.92 -5.66 -26.79
N PHE A 196 -16.68 -4.99 -25.91
CA PHE A 196 -17.83 -4.17 -26.29
C PHE A 196 -17.48 -2.78 -26.82
N ARG A 197 -16.24 -2.32 -26.66
CA ARG A 197 -15.77 -0.99 -27.14
C ARG A 197 -15.13 -1.03 -28.53
N SER A 198 -14.94 -2.23 -29.08
CA SER A 198 -14.36 -2.48 -30.41
C SER A 198 -15.41 -2.87 -31.46
N GLN A 199 -16.70 -2.68 -31.15
CA GLN A 199 -17.83 -2.69 -32.09
C GLN A 199 -18.41 -1.28 -32.14
#